data_AF-A0A953I402-F1
#
_entry.id   AF-A0A953I402-F1
#
_cell.length_a   1.000
_cell.length_b   1.000
_cell.length_c   1.000
_cell.angle_alpha   90.00
_cell.angle_beta   90.00
_cell.angle_gamma   90.00
#
_symmetry.space_group_name_H-M   'P 1'
#
loop_
_entity.id
_entity.type
_entity.pdbx_description
1 polymer ?
#
loop_
_entity_poly.entity_id
_entity_poly.type
_entity_poly.pdbx_seq_one_letter_code
_entity_poly.pdbx_strand_id
1 'polypeptide(L)'
;MAVYRAQGVWPGEAEGRIVWVDPEWQPERAGCADRPAEIGRLREAVGRALHDLDAWMDRQPTLGGRVLLQHCREALQDPAFMERVTMLIDQHGLTAPAALMEAASLVGGIMARSEELRERAAALRQTARWLARRLDGAAHPEDAILASRAFSALELLDRTRPAVMAAGEPVVVGDAPLLWGVDAVAPEWAGRPARIRGGTLILGEESEAGGLLHEAARRAVLAVARRMKAEGLVRMKEGNVSCRIPGTSLFAVTPSGLPYESLEPADICILDLDGRVVDARRRPSTETALHRFVYRRRPDVGGVVHTHSLHATAFACTGREIPVISTELAALVGAEVPCAPYAPAGTERLAEVVAEALGDEGAAALLQNHGVVTVGETVEQAYAAAVAVEVAAQVFLLARQLGEPIVLPPEERRRIFRSMRTGYGQPREA
;
A
#
# COMPACT_ATOMS: atom_id res chain seq x y z
N MET A 1 -19.66 -10.80 -19.24
CA MET A 1 -18.92 -9.57 -19.59
C MET A 1 -19.69 -8.80 -20.66
N ALA A 2 -19.96 -7.52 -20.46
CA ALA A 2 -20.71 -6.71 -21.42
C ALA A 2 -19.85 -5.56 -21.95
N VAL A 3 -19.73 -5.47 -23.27
CA VAL A 3 -18.89 -4.49 -23.96
C VAL A 3 -19.79 -3.42 -24.57
N TYR A 4 -19.52 -2.17 -24.23
CA TYR A 4 -20.29 -1.03 -24.70
C TYR A 4 -19.37 -0.07 -25.43
N ARG A 5 -19.87 0.48 -26.54
CA ARG A 5 -19.19 1.56 -27.25
C ARG A 5 -19.79 2.88 -26.83
N ALA A 6 -18.95 3.78 -26.36
CA ALA A 6 -19.29 5.17 -26.11
C ALA A 6 -19.15 5.99 -27.39
N GLN A 7 -19.86 7.11 -27.46
CA GLN A 7 -19.64 8.11 -28.51
C GLN A 7 -18.41 8.98 -28.21
N GLY A 8 -18.08 9.16 -26.92
CA GLY A 8 -16.82 9.78 -26.47
C GLY A 8 -15.64 8.80 -26.43
N VAL A 9 -14.42 9.32 -26.49
CA VAL A 9 -13.16 8.54 -26.49
C VAL A 9 -12.31 8.95 -25.29
N TRP A 10 -11.79 7.99 -24.52
CA TRP A 10 -10.65 8.19 -23.60
C TRP A 10 -9.38 7.66 -24.28
N PRO A 11 -8.23 8.37 -24.30
CA PRO A 11 -7.11 7.99 -25.17
C PRO A 11 -6.23 6.91 -24.54
N GLY A 12 -6.37 6.67 -23.23
CA GLY A 12 -5.59 5.72 -22.46
C GLY A 12 -6.38 4.46 -22.06
N GLU A 13 -5.78 3.71 -21.15
CA GLU A 13 -6.42 2.59 -20.46
C GLU A 13 -6.62 2.98 -19.00
N ALA A 14 -7.82 2.76 -18.47
CA ALA A 14 -8.15 3.06 -17.07
C ALA A 14 -9.05 1.97 -16.50
N GLU A 15 -8.87 1.66 -15.21
CA GLU A 15 -9.66 0.71 -14.46
C GLU A 15 -10.18 1.38 -13.20
N GLY A 16 -11.43 1.11 -12.85
CA GLY A 16 -12.07 1.82 -11.75
C GLY A 16 -13.52 1.42 -11.56
N ARG A 17 -14.26 2.24 -10.82
CA ARG A 17 -15.68 2.06 -10.56
C ARG A 17 -16.51 3.09 -11.32
N ILE A 18 -17.63 2.66 -11.87
CA ILE A 18 -18.55 3.58 -12.52
C ILE A 18 -19.20 4.48 -11.48
N VAL A 19 -19.11 5.79 -11.69
CA VAL A 19 -19.87 6.79 -10.95
C VAL A 19 -20.82 7.45 -11.94
N TRP A 20 -22.11 7.23 -11.72
CA TRP A 20 -23.15 7.80 -12.58
C TRP A 20 -23.36 9.28 -12.25
N VAL A 21 -23.28 10.13 -13.27
CA VAL A 21 -23.52 11.58 -13.16
C VAL A 21 -24.84 11.92 -13.83
N ASP A 22 -25.80 12.37 -13.03
CA ASP A 22 -27.17 12.60 -13.45
C ASP A 22 -27.39 13.98 -14.12
N PRO A 23 -28.58 14.22 -14.70
CA PRO A 23 -28.91 15.47 -15.38
C PRO A 23 -28.93 16.73 -14.49
N GLU A 24 -29.12 16.56 -13.18
CA GLU A 24 -29.32 17.64 -12.21
C GLU A 24 -28.01 18.05 -11.51
N TRP A 25 -26.92 17.33 -11.78
CA TRP A 25 -25.59 17.60 -11.23
C TRP A 25 -25.04 18.98 -11.62
N GLN A 26 -24.62 19.78 -10.63
CA GLN A 26 -24.09 21.13 -10.79
C GLN A 26 -22.59 21.23 -10.37
N PRO A 27 -21.66 21.28 -11.34
CA PRO A 27 -20.21 21.32 -11.08
C PRO A 27 -19.68 22.60 -10.40
N GLU A 28 -20.42 23.71 -10.42
CA GLU A 28 -19.97 25.01 -9.90
C GLU A 28 -19.71 25.05 -8.38
N ARG A 29 -20.19 24.07 -7.61
CA ARG A 29 -19.96 24.01 -6.16
C ARG A 29 -18.61 23.41 -5.76
N ALA A 30 -17.77 22.98 -6.71
CA ALA A 30 -16.58 22.18 -6.44
C ALA A 30 -15.21 22.85 -6.71
N GLY A 31 -15.09 24.17 -6.97
CA GLY A 31 -13.78 24.81 -7.28
C GLY A 31 -13.60 26.29 -6.91
N CYS A 32 -12.35 26.69 -6.60
CA CYS A 32 -11.91 27.91 -5.87
C CYS A 32 -12.17 29.28 -6.55
N ALA A 33 -12.73 30.24 -5.81
CA ALA A 33 -13.31 31.49 -6.32
C ALA A 33 -12.33 32.66 -6.62
N ASP A 34 -11.06 32.64 -6.18
CA ASP A 34 -10.11 33.75 -6.42
C ASP A 34 -8.65 33.29 -6.66
N ARG A 35 -8.38 32.88 -7.91
CA ARG A 35 -7.10 32.32 -8.37
C ARG A 35 -5.90 33.28 -8.30
N PRO A 36 -6.00 34.58 -8.66
CA PRO A 36 -4.89 35.52 -8.53
C PRO A 36 -4.38 35.67 -7.10
N ALA A 37 -5.28 35.68 -6.10
CA ALA A 37 -4.91 35.75 -4.68
C ALA A 37 -4.17 34.48 -4.21
N GLU A 38 -4.61 33.29 -4.67
CA GLU A 38 -3.96 32.01 -4.35
C GLU A 38 -2.58 31.84 -5.01
N ILE A 39 -2.40 32.32 -6.24
CA ILE A 39 -1.09 32.37 -6.91
C ILE A 39 -0.16 33.37 -6.22
N GLY A 40 -0.69 34.48 -5.69
CA GLY A 40 0.05 35.42 -4.84
C GLY A 40 0.58 34.78 -3.56
N ARG A 41 -0.26 34.02 -2.85
CA ARG A 41 0.12 33.27 -1.63
C ARG A 41 1.22 32.23 -1.88
N LEU A 42 1.16 31.53 -3.02
CA LEU A 42 2.18 30.54 -3.41
C LEU A 42 3.55 31.18 -3.68
N ARG A 43 3.58 32.33 -4.35
CA ARG A 43 4.81 33.09 -4.60
C ARG A 43 5.44 33.61 -3.30
N GLU A 44 4.63 34.08 -2.37
CA GLU A 44 5.09 34.59 -1.07
C GLU A 44 5.70 33.49 -0.18
N ALA A 45 5.13 32.27 -0.24
CA ALA A 45 5.65 31.11 0.47
C ALA A 45 7.02 30.65 -0.04
N VAL A 46 7.21 30.63 -1.37
CA VAL A 46 8.52 30.32 -1.99
C VAL A 46 9.56 31.39 -1.63
N GLY A 47 9.18 32.67 -1.65
CA GLY A 47 10.06 33.78 -1.27
C GLY A 47 10.55 33.69 0.20
N ARG A 48 9.67 33.34 1.14
CA ARG A 48 10.04 33.12 2.55
C ARG A 48 11.01 31.95 2.74
N ALA A 49 10.80 30.85 2.01
CA ALA A 49 11.68 29.68 2.11
C ALA A 49 13.10 29.98 1.60
N LEU A 50 13.23 30.80 0.57
CA LEU A 50 14.53 31.28 0.08
C LEU A 50 15.22 32.20 1.11
N HIS A 51 14.46 33.11 1.73
CA HIS A 51 14.99 33.99 2.78
C HIS A 51 15.44 33.21 4.03
N ASP A 52 14.70 32.19 4.45
CA ASP A 52 15.08 31.34 5.59
C ASP A 52 16.31 30.47 5.30
N LEU A 53 16.45 30.02 4.06
CA LEU A 53 17.66 29.36 3.59
C LEU A 53 18.85 30.32 3.65
N ASP A 54 18.71 31.57 3.18
CA ASP A 54 19.75 32.61 3.27
C ASP A 54 20.14 32.92 4.73
N ALA A 55 19.18 33.13 5.61
CA ALA A 55 19.43 33.42 7.03
C ALA A 55 20.07 32.23 7.78
N TRP A 56 19.77 30.98 7.39
CA TRP A 56 20.44 29.79 7.92
C TRP A 56 21.88 29.68 7.41
N MET A 57 22.14 30.06 6.17
CA MET A 57 23.45 30.02 5.53
C MET A 57 24.43 31.04 6.14
N ASP A 58 23.97 32.23 6.51
CA ASP A 58 24.80 33.27 7.16
C ASP A 58 25.34 32.88 8.55
N ARG A 59 24.79 31.83 9.16
CA ARG A 59 25.16 31.34 10.50
C ARG A 59 26.13 30.15 10.48
N GLN A 60 26.58 29.68 9.31
CA GLN A 60 27.42 28.48 9.18
C GLN A 60 28.94 28.78 9.27
N PRO A 61 29.73 28.09 10.11
CA PRO A 61 31.12 28.47 10.38
C PRO A 61 32.19 27.88 9.42
N THR A 62 31.91 26.86 8.59
CA THR A 62 32.96 26.10 7.88
C THR A 62 33.03 26.34 6.36
N LEU A 63 34.25 26.19 5.80
CA LEU A 63 34.63 26.52 4.42
C LEU A 63 33.87 25.69 3.35
N GLY A 64 33.50 24.44 3.65
CA GLY A 64 32.82 23.53 2.71
C GLY A 64 31.38 23.95 2.35
N GLY A 65 30.67 24.57 3.30
CA GLY A 65 29.35 25.15 3.04
C GLY A 65 29.42 26.32 2.07
N ARG A 66 30.48 27.15 2.15
CA ARG A 66 30.69 28.31 1.27
C ARG A 66 31.03 27.92 -0.17
N VAL A 67 31.75 26.82 -0.39
CA VAL A 67 32.10 26.32 -1.74
C VAL A 67 30.90 25.69 -2.46
N LEU A 68 30.05 24.97 -1.73
CA LEU A 68 28.77 24.46 -2.29
C LEU A 68 27.85 25.64 -2.69
N LEU A 69 27.86 26.68 -1.86
CA LEU A 69 27.16 27.96 -2.08
C LEU A 69 27.64 28.71 -3.32
N GLN A 70 28.95 28.80 -3.55
CA GLN A 70 29.49 29.49 -4.74
C GLN A 70 29.03 28.80 -6.03
N HIS A 71 29.06 27.47 -6.09
CA HIS A 71 28.57 26.72 -7.26
C HIS A 71 27.05 26.85 -7.46
N CYS A 72 26.24 26.89 -6.39
CA CYS A 72 24.79 27.10 -6.50
C CYS A 72 24.46 28.54 -6.92
N ARG A 73 25.22 29.51 -6.42
CA ARG A 73 25.08 30.93 -6.78
C ARG A 73 25.51 31.15 -8.24
N GLU A 74 26.60 30.53 -8.69
CA GLU A 74 27.02 30.52 -10.10
C GLU A 74 26.00 29.84 -11.01
N ALA A 75 25.35 28.76 -10.57
CA ALA A 75 24.29 28.10 -11.35
C ALA A 75 23.00 28.94 -11.47
N LEU A 76 22.65 29.72 -10.44
CA LEU A 76 21.46 30.59 -10.44
C LEU A 76 21.71 31.98 -11.02
N GLN A 77 22.96 32.44 -11.02
CA GLN A 77 23.40 33.68 -11.67
C GLN A 77 23.94 33.45 -13.08
N ASP A 78 24.10 32.18 -13.53
CA ASP A 78 24.38 31.82 -14.91
C ASP A 78 23.24 32.37 -15.77
N PRO A 79 23.50 33.45 -16.55
CA PRO A 79 22.48 34.05 -17.39
C PRO A 79 21.92 33.00 -18.34
N ALA A 80 22.71 32.02 -18.77
CA ALA A 80 22.24 30.95 -19.66
C ALA A 80 21.30 29.94 -18.96
N PHE A 81 21.39 29.72 -17.65
CA PHE A 81 20.43 28.87 -16.92
C PHE A 81 19.10 29.59 -16.70
N MET A 82 19.15 30.83 -16.23
CA MET A 82 17.94 31.64 -16.06
C MET A 82 17.29 32.00 -17.39
N GLU A 83 18.08 32.20 -18.45
CA GLU A 83 17.59 32.36 -19.82
C GLU A 83 17.03 31.04 -20.36
N ARG A 84 17.59 29.87 -20.05
CA ARG A 84 16.95 28.57 -20.38
C ARG A 84 15.61 28.39 -19.69
N VAL A 85 15.49 28.73 -18.40
CA VAL A 85 14.24 28.64 -17.63
C VAL A 85 13.21 29.66 -18.12
N THR A 86 13.64 30.91 -18.37
CA THR A 86 12.76 31.97 -18.89
C THR A 86 12.35 31.70 -20.33
N MET A 87 13.25 31.19 -21.16
CA MET A 87 12.96 30.78 -22.54
C MET A 87 12.07 29.52 -22.57
N LEU A 88 12.18 28.60 -21.61
CA LEU A 88 11.21 27.50 -21.42
C LEU A 88 9.82 28.03 -21.03
N ILE A 89 9.74 29.06 -20.20
CA ILE A 89 8.48 29.70 -19.79
C ILE A 89 7.84 30.47 -20.96
N ASP A 90 8.63 31.21 -21.72
CA ASP A 90 8.16 32.07 -22.80
C ASP A 90 7.91 31.31 -24.12
N GLN A 91 8.72 30.29 -24.45
CA GLN A 91 8.52 29.47 -25.65
C GLN A 91 7.41 28.43 -25.49
N HIS A 92 7.07 28.03 -24.26
CA HIS A 92 6.05 27.00 -24.01
C HIS A 92 4.81 27.49 -23.25
N GLY A 93 4.70 28.75 -22.84
CA GLY A 93 3.48 29.30 -22.23
C GLY A 93 2.92 28.43 -21.10
N LEU A 94 3.79 27.91 -20.22
CA LEU A 94 3.42 26.92 -19.22
C LEU A 94 2.50 27.53 -18.15
N THR A 95 1.26 27.05 -18.08
CA THR A 95 0.27 27.39 -17.06
C THR A 95 0.70 26.98 -15.64
N ALA A 96 0.30 27.80 -14.66
CA ALA A 96 0.95 28.09 -13.38
C ALA A 96 1.31 26.98 -12.34
N PRO A 97 0.80 25.73 -12.32
CA PRO A 97 1.10 24.81 -11.21
C PRO A 97 2.45 24.06 -11.33
N ALA A 98 2.83 23.63 -12.53
CA ALA A 98 3.94 22.69 -12.74
C ALA A 98 5.32 23.35 -12.55
N ALA A 99 5.54 24.55 -13.10
CA ALA A 99 6.80 25.26 -12.98
C ALA A 99 7.11 25.68 -11.52
N LEU A 100 6.07 25.98 -10.74
CA LEU A 100 6.21 26.29 -9.30
C LEU A 100 6.43 25.03 -8.45
N MET A 101 5.87 23.89 -8.85
CA MET A 101 6.15 22.58 -8.26
C MET A 101 7.63 22.19 -8.42
N GLU A 102 8.17 22.46 -9.60
CA GLU A 102 9.55 22.16 -9.96
C GLU A 102 10.53 23.05 -9.18
N ALA A 103 10.24 24.36 -9.08
CA ALA A 103 11.02 25.28 -8.25
C ALA A 103 10.99 24.90 -6.75
N ALA A 104 9.82 24.56 -6.20
CA ALA A 104 9.69 24.11 -4.81
C ALA A 104 10.38 22.77 -4.55
N SER A 105 10.39 21.87 -5.54
CA SER A 105 11.08 20.58 -5.48
C SER A 105 12.60 20.78 -5.45
N LEU A 106 13.13 21.69 -6.28
CA LEU A 106 14.55 22.01 -6.34
C LEU A 106 15.04 22.64 -5.02
N VAL A 107 14.34 23.68 -4.54
CA VAL A 107 14.68 24.39 -3.29
C VAL A 107 14.51 23.47 -2.08
N GLY A 108 13.42 22.72 -2.00
CA GLY A 108 13.19 21.73 -0.94
C GLY A 108 14.19 20.56 -0.99
N GLY A 109 14.63 20.14 -2.17
CA GLY A 109 15.67 19.13 -2.33
C GLY A 109 17.02 19.54 -1.75
N ILE A 110 17.35 20.84 -1.86
CA ILE A 110 18.58 21.41 -1.31
C ILE A 110 18.45 21.60 0.21
N MET A 111 17.34 22.18 0.69
CA MET A 111 17.07 22.38 2.12
C MET A 111 17.01 21.06 2.91
N ALA A 112 16.47 19.99 2.31
CA ALA A 112 16.31 18.69 2.98
C ALA A 112 17.61 17.96 3.32
N ARG A 113 18.74 18.40 2.74
CA ARG A 113 20.08 17.88 3.05
C ARG A 113 20.62 18.40 4.38
N SER A 114 20.00 19.44 4.95
CA SER A 114 20.27 19.94 6.30
C SER A 114 19.19 19.43 7.26
N GLU A 115 19.61 18.92 8.42
CA GLU A 115 18.69 18.45 9.47
C GLU A 115 17.83 19.58 10.03
N GLU A 116 18.39 20.79 10.14
CA GLU A 116 17.71 21.99 10.68
C GLU A 116 16.66 22.59 9.73
N LEU A 117 16.78 22.32 8.42
CA LEU A 117 15.86 22.81 7.39
C LEU A 117 14.99 21.72 6.77
N ARG A 118 15.18 20.45 7.19
CA ARG A 118 14.52 19.28 6.59
C ARG A 118 13.00 19.33 6.68
N GLU A 119 12.49 19.74 7.83
CA GLU A 119 11.05 19.87 8.06
C GLU A 119 10.45 21.02 7.24
N ARG A 120 11.15 22.16 7.16
CA ARG A 120 10.74 23.30 6.33
C ARG A 120 10.72 22.95 4.84
N ALA A 121 11.66 22.12 4.39
CA ALA A 121 11.73 21.60 3.04
C ALA A 121 10.59 20.62 2.68
N ALA A 122 10.17 19.79 3.64
CA ALA A 122 9.03 18.90 3.47
C ALA A 122 7.72 19.69 3.37
N ALA A 123 7.52 20.66 4.26
CA ALA A 123 6.34 21.52 4.29
C ALA A 123 6.16 22.35 3.00
N LEU A 124 7.25 22.89 2.43
CA LEU A 124 7.21 23.62 1.17
C LEU A 124 6.73 22.74 0.00
N ARG A 125 7.23 21.50 -0.10
CA ARG A 125 6.87 20.56 -1.17
C ARG A 125 5.45 20.02 -1.04
N GLN A 126 4.92 19.91 0.18
CA GLN A 126 3.55 19.47 0.41
C GLN A 126 2.54 20.59 0.10
N THR A 127 2.86 21.83 0.49
CA THR A 127 2.03 23.02 0.24
C THR A 127 1.91 23.32 -1.26
N ALA A 128 2.99 23.17 -2.03
CA ALA A 128 2.98 23.32 -3.49
C ALA A 128 2.13 22.24 -4.19
N ARG A 129 2.23 20.98 -3.75
CA ARG A 129 1.43 19.86 -4.28
C ARG A 129 -0.06 20.04 -4.02
N TRP A 130 -0.44 20.48 -2.83
CA TRP A 130 -1.83 20.72 -2.47
C TRP A 130 -2.43 21.93 -3.21
N LEU A 131 -1.70 23.05 -3.31
CA LEU A 131 -2.17 24.23 -4.05
C LEU A 131 -2.33 23.96 -5.54
N ALA A 132 -1.45 23.18 -6.15
CA ALA A 132 -1.60 22.74 -7.54
C ALA A 132 -2.90 21.92 -7.73
N ARG A 133 -3.11 20.89 -6.90
CA ARG A 133 -4.32 20.05 -6.95
C ARG A 133 -5.62 20.83 -6.72
N ARG A 134 -5.57 21.87 -5.88
CA ARG A 134 -6.73 22.73 -5.59
C ARG A 134 -6.99 23.78 -6.67
N LEU A 135 -5.95 24.29 -7.32
CA LEU A 135 -6.08 25.11 -8.53
C LEU A 135 -6.62 24.29 -9.71
N ASP A 136 -6.36 22.97 -9.67
CA ASP A 136 -6.80 21.95 -10.65
C ASP A 136 -8.15 21.28 -10.30
N GLY A 137 -8.72 21.51 -9.11
CA GLY A 137 -10.15 21.33 -8.80
C GLY A 137 -10.72 19.89 -8.73
N ALA A 138 -10.06 18.91 -8.10
CA ALA A 138 -10.53 17.52 -8.05
C ALA A 138 -11.66 17.24 -7.01
N ALA A 139 -12.72 16.51 -7.39
CA ALA A 139 -13.90 16.19 -6.57
C ALA A 139 -14.37 14.71 -6.58
N HIS A 140 -13.54 13.75 -7.00
CA HIS A 140 -13.91 12.32 -7.06
C HIS A 140 -12.83 11.39 -6.47
N PRO A 141 -13.17 10.16 -6.06
CA PRO A 141 -12.20 9.13 -5.68
C PRO A 141 -11.19 8.88 -6.81
N GLU A 142 -9.95 8.54 -6.45
CA GLU A 142 -8.85 8.33 -7.41
C GLU A 142 -9.12 7.17 -8.40
N ASP A 143 -10.05 6.27 -8.10
CA ASP A 143 -10.47 5.13 -8.93
C ASP A 143 -11.81 5.33 -9.65
N ALA A 144 -12.32 6.57 -9.74
CA ALA A 144 -13.62 6.84 -10.35
C ALA A 144 -13.58 6.91 -11.89
N ILE A 145 -14.53 6.24 -12.53
CA ILE A 145 -14.86 6.39 -13.95
C ILE A 145 -16.24 7.03 -14.05
N LEU A 146 -16.32 8.27 -14.54
CA LEU A 146 -17.57 9.01 -14.66
C LEU A 146 -18.34 8.57 -15.92
N ALA A 147 -19.63 8.29 -15.77
CA ALA A 147 -20.50 7.94 -16.88
C ALA A 147 -21.79 8.77 -16.88
N SER A 148 -22.20 9.26 -18.05
CA SER A 148 -23.50 9.92 -18.23
C SER A 148 -24.13 9.61 -19.58
N ARG A 149 -25.46 9.61 -19.62
CA ARG A 149 -26.27 9.45 -20.85
C ARG A 149 -26.81 10.78 -21.38
N ALA A 150 -26.83 11.81 -20.55
CA ALA A 150 -27.59 13.04 -20.82
C ALA A 150 -26.76 14.17 -21.42
N PHE A 151 -25.44 14.17 -21.24
CA PHE A 151 -24.57 15.26 -21.72
C PHE A 151 -23.36 14.71 -22.43
N SER A 152 -23.05 15.28 -23.58
CA SER A 152 -21.73 15.21 -24.16
C SER A 152 -20.71 15.92 -23.27
N ALA A 153 -19.43 15.57 -23.40
CA ALA A 153 -18.38 16.31 -22.70
C ALA A 153 -18.44 17.82 -23.01
N LEU A 154 -18.84 18.16 -24.23
CA LEU A 154 -19.11 19.51 -24.71
C LEU A 154 -20.24 20.20 -23.94
N GLU A 155 -21.33 19.51 -23.58
CA GLU A 155 -22.44 20.07 -22.77
C GLU A 155 -22.11 20.18 -21.27
N LEU A 156 -21.30 19.27 -20.73
CA LEU A 156 -20.78 19.37 -19.36
C LEU A 156 -19.79 20.54 -19.23
N LEU A 157 -19.02 20.77 -20.30
CA LEU A 157 -18.13 21.92 -20.48
C LEU A 157 -18.91 23.21 -20.72
N ASP A 158 -19.98 23.21 -21.50
CA ASP A 158 -20.82 24.39 -21.75
C ASP A 158 -21.50 24.90 -20.45
N ARG A 159 -21.83 23.97 -19.55
CA ARG A 159 -22.32 24.26 -18.19
C ARG A 159 -21.22 24.63 -17.17
N THR A 160 -19.93 24.50 -17.50
CA THR A 160 -18.78 24.84 -16.62
C THR A 160 -17.87 25.97 -17.13
N ARG A 161 -17.87 26.27 -18.44
CA ARG A 161 -17.59 27.53 -19.16
C ARG A 161 -17.28 27.25 -20.67
N PRO A 162 -17.58 28.18 -21.60
CA PRO A 162 -17.81 27.88 -23.04
C PRO A 162 -16.58 27.65 -23.96
N ALA A 163 -15.35 27.51 -23.44
CA ALA A 163 -14.13 27.69 -24.28
C ALA A 163 -13.48 26.40 -24.82
N VAL A 164 -13.98 25.21 -24.49
CA VAL A 164 -13.25 23.93 -24.67
C VAL A 164 -13.61 23.20 -25.99
N MET A 165 -14.47 23.78 -26.82
CA MET A 165 -15.20 23.06 -27.87
C MET A 165 -14.43 22.68 -29.16
N ALA A 166 -13.14 22.97 -29.35
CA ALA A 166 -12.56 22.97 -30.71
C ALA A 166 -11.70 21.76 -31.14
N ALA A 167 -11.33 20.80 -30.27
CA ALA A 167 -10.21 19.89 -30.58
C ALA A 167 -10.51 18.38 -30.67
N GLY A 168 -11.72 17.89 -30.38
CA GLY A 168 -12.01 16.45 -30.47
C GLY A 168 -11.21 15.57 -29.49
N GLU A 169 -10.68 16.16 -28.42
CA GLU A 169 -9.92 15.46 -27.39
C GLU A 169 -10.82 14.86 -26.28
N PRO A 170 -10.35 13.80 -25.59
CA PRO A 170 -11.01 13.21 -24.44
C PRO A 170 -11.16 14.19 -23.27
N VAL A 171 -12.30 14.16 -22.59
CA VAL A 171 -12.57 15.07 -21.47
C VAL A 171 -12.39 14.37 -20.13
N VAL A 172 -11.60 15.00 -19.25
CA VAL A 172 -11.35 14.59 -17.87
C VAL A 172 -12.05 15.59 -16.94
N VAL A 173 -12.70 15.13 -15.88
CA VAL A 173 -13.26 16.02 -14.85
C VAL A 173 -12.45 15.82 -13.57
N GLY A 174 -11.52 16.73 -13.29
CA GLY A 174 -10.47 16.51 -12.29
C GLY A 174 -9.52 15.40 -12.74
N ASP A 175 -9.36 14.36 -11.91
CA ASP A 175 -8.49 13.20 -12.18
C ASP A 175 -9.26 11.96 -12.72
N ALA A 176 -10.59 12.05 -12.92
CA ALA A 176 -11.45 10.91 -13.29
C ALA A 176 -11.79 10.90 -14.81
N PRO A 177 -11.64 9.75 -15.52
CA PRO A 177 -12.06 9.62 -16.92
C PRO A 177 -13.58 9.79 -17.08
N LEU A 178 -14.04 10.56 -18.08
CA LEU A 178 -15.47 10.73 -18.39
C LEU A 178 -15.84 10.06 -19.72
N LEU A 179 -16.88 9.22 -19.68
CA LEU A 179 -17.52 8.64 -20.88
C LEU A 179 -18.97 9.11 -21.02
N TRP A 180 -19.37 9.43 -22.25
CA TRP A 180 -20.72 9.86 -22.58
C TRP A 180 -21.28 9.19 -23.84
N GLY A 181 -22.60 9.24 -23.98
CA GLY A 181 -23.31 8.73 -25.16
C GLY A 181 -23.29 7.20 -25.27
N VAL A 182 -23.22 6.50 -24.13
CA VAL A 182 -23.41 5.05 -24.09
C VAL A 182 -24.91 4.78 -23.91
N ASP A 183 -25.59 4.43 -25.00
CA ASP A 183 -27.07 4.29 -25.05
C ASP A 183 -27.65 3.29 -24.03
N ALA A 184 -26.82 2.38 -23.50
CA ALA A 184 -27.21 1.33 -22.56
C ALA A 184 -26.87 1.64 -21.09
N VAL A 185 -26.15 2.73 -20.74
CA VAL A 185 -25.86 3.01 -19.33
C VAL A 185 -27.13 3.44 -18.62
N ALA A 186 -27.37 2.82 -17.47
CA ALA A 186 -28.45 3.14 -16.59
C ALA A 186 -27.93 3.25 -15.14
N PRO A 187 -28.59 4.03 -14.26
CA PRO A 187 -28.09 4.36 -12.92
C PRO A 187 -27.67 3.15 -12.07
N GLU A 188 -28.24 1.96 -12.34
CA GLU A 188 -27.90 0.68 -11.73
C GLU A 188 -26.46 0.20 -11.99
N TRP A 189 -25.70 0.85 -12.87
CA TRP A 189 -24.27 0.55 -13.06
C TRP A 189 -23.36 1.30 -12.09
N ALA A 190 -23.89 2.28 -11.35
CA ALA A 190 -23.13 3.00 -10.34
C ALA A 190 -22.51 2.02 -9.32
N GLY A 191 -21.22 2.20 -9.05
CA GLY A 191 -20.40 1.36 -8.19
C GLY A 191 -19.85 0.08 -8.86
N ARG A 192 -20.27 -0.26 -10.08
CA ARG A 192 -19.76 -1.47 -10.77
C ARG A 192 -18.33 -1.29 -11.25
N PRO A 193 -17.49 -2.33 -11.19
CA PRO A 193 -16.15 -2.30 -11.75
C PRO A 193 -16.21 -2.23 -13.27
N ALA A 194 -15.34 -1.41 -13.86
CA ALA A 194 -15.24 -1.27 -15.29
C ALA A 194 -13.81 -0.96 -15.74
N ARG A 195 -13.50 -1.35 -16.97
CA ARG A 195 -12.28 -0.98 -17.67
C ARG A 195 -12.64 -0.15 -18.90
N ILE A 196 -11.89 0.92 -19.13
CA ILE A 196 -11.97 1.72 -20.35
C ILE A 196 -10.70 1.51 -21.17
N ARG A 197 -10.89 1.27 -22.46
CA ARG A 197 -9.81 1.25 -23.45
C ARG A 197 -10.28 1.97 -24.69
N GLY A 198 -9.73 3.16 -24.96
CA GLY A 198 -10.23 3.97 -26.06
C GLY A 198 -11.66 4.48 -25.79
N GLY A 199 -12.57 4.27 -26.74
CA GLY A 199 -14.02 4.50 -26.60
C GLY A 199 -14.81 3.25 -26.20
N THR A 200 -14.15 2.19 -25.74
CA THR A 200 -14.81 0.94 -25.34
C THR A 200 -14.84 0.83 -23.82
N LEU A 201 -16.04 0.73 -23.26
CA LEU A 201 -16.30 0.45 -21.85
C LEU A 201 -16.61 -1.04 -21.70
N ILE A 202 -15.80 -1.72 -20.92
CA ILE A 202 -16.00 -3.13 -20.59
C ILE A 202 -16.54 -3.16 -19.17
N LEU A 203 -17.82 -3.51 -19.03
CA LEU A 203 -18.39 -3.80 -17.71
C LEU A 203 -17.99 -5.22 -17.33
N GLY A 204 -17.29 -5.30 -16.20
CA GLY A 204 -17.12 -6.56 -15.52
C GLY A 204 -18.48 -7.12 -15.10
N GLU A 205 -18.62 -8.44 -15.21
CA GLU A 205 -19.36 -9.15 -14.17
C GLU A 205 -18.58 -8.99 -12.86
N GLU A 206 -19.22 -9.17 -11.70
CA GLU A 206 -18.56 -9.11 -10.38
C GLU A 206 -17.24 -9.93 -10.32
N SER A 207 -17.04 -10.86 -11.25
CA SER A 207 -15.80 -11.63 -11.47
C SER A 207 -14.55 -10.81 -11.85
N GLU A 208 -14.63 -9.63 -12.49
CA GLU A 208 -13.42 -8.87 -12.89
C GLU A 208 -12.82 -8.03 -11.74
N ALA A 209 -13.64 -7.47 -10.85
CA ALA A 209 -13.15 -6.92 -9.57
C ALA A 209 -12.59 -8.01 -8.66
N GLY A 210 -13.22 -9.20 -8.68
CA GLY A 210 -12.65 -10.41 -8.09
C GLY A 210 -11.25 -10.67 -8.66
N GLY A 211 -11.07 -10.61 -9.97
CA GLY A 211 -9.77 -10.80 -10.64
C GLY A 211 -8.65 -9.87 -10.15
N LEU A 212 -8.91 -8.57 -9.99
CA LEU A 212 -7.91 -7.61 -9.49
C LEU A 212 -7.56 -7.83 -8.02
N LEU A 213 -8.57 -8.09 -7.18
CA LEU A 213 -8.35 -8.42 -5.76
C LEU A 213 -7.61 -9.75 -5.60
N HIS A 214 -7.90 -10.74 -6.45
CA HIS A 214 -7.15 -11.98 -6.51
C HIS A 214 -5.70 -11.71 -6.87
N GLU A 215 -5.42 -10.92 -7.91
CA GLU A 215 -4.06 -10.63 -8.34
C GLU A 215 -3.24 -9.88 -7.27
N ALA A 216 -3.84 -8.91 -6.57
CA ALA A 216 -3.18 -8.24 -5.44
C ALA A 216 -2.84 -9.23 -4.31
N ALA A 217 -3.78 -10.08 -3.92
CA ALA A 217 -3.57 -11.09 -2.89
C ALA A 217 -2.51 -12.12 -3.29
N ARG A 218 -2.52 -12.56 -4.56
CA ARG A 218 -1.52 -13.46 -5.15
C ARG A 218 -0.11 -12.88 -5.04
N ARG A 219 0.06 -11.60 -5.38
CA ARG A 219 1.35 -10.90 -5.28
C ARG A 219 1.83 -10.76 -3.83
N ALA A 220 0.95 -10.41 -2.90
CA ALA A 220 1.29 -10.29 -1.49
C ALA A 220 1.76 -11.63 -0.89
N VAL A 221 1.01 -12.71 -1.12
CA VAL A 221 1.40 -14.07 -0.71
C VAL A 221 2.73 -14.48 -1.32
N LEU A 222 2.93 -14.24 -2.61
CA LEU A 222 4.18 -14.59 -3.30
C LEU A 222 5.39 -13.81 -2.75
N ALA A 223 5.22 -12.51 -2.49
CA ALA A 223 6.28 -11.67 -1.94
C ALA A 223 6.71 -12.18 -0.56
N VAL A 224 5.77 -12.49 0.32
CA VAL A 224 6.06 -13.05 1.65
C VAL A 224 6.68 -14.44 1.55
N ALA A 225 6.16 -15.31 0.69
CA ALA A 225 6.70 -16.66 0.50
C ALA A 225 8.16 -16.65 0.04
N ARG A 226 8.53 -15.74 -0.88
CA ARG A 226 9.91 -15.56 -1.33
C ARG A 226 10.81 -15.01 -0.22
N ARG A 227 10.34 -14.05 0.57
CA ARG A 227 11.09 -13.49 1.71
C ARG A 227 11.32 -14.54 2.80
N MET A 228 10.28 -15.31 3.15
CA MET A 228 10.34 -16.44 4.08
C MET A 228 11.43 -17.45 3.70
N LYS A 229 11.54 -17.76 2.40
CA LYS A 229 12.61 -18.59 1.86
C LYS A 229 13.98 -17.93 1.93
N ALA A 230 14.08 -16.66 1.52
CA ALA A 230 15.34 -15.91 1.50
C ALA A 230 15.94 -15.73 2.92
N GLU A 231 15.10 -15.55 3.93
CA GLU A 231 15.51 -15.41 5.33
C GLU A 231 15.72 -16.76 6.04
N GLY A 232 15.55 -17.89 5.33
CA GLY A 232 15.84 -19.22 5.86
C GLY A 232 14.83 -19.75 6.87
N LEU A 233 13.63 -19.16 6.95
CA LEU A 233 12.52 -19.66 7.77
C LEU A 233 11.98 -21.00 7.26
N VAL A 234 12.28 -21.34 6.01
CA VAL A 234 12.05 -22.65 5.37
C VAL A 234 13.29 -23.03 4.56
N ARG A 235 13.60 -24.33 4.47
CA ARG A 235 14.79 -24.86 3.79
C ARG A 235 14.51 -25.37 2.39
N MET A 236 13.38 -26.00 2.14
CA MET A 236 13.00 -26.51 0.82
C MET A 236 11.68 -25.91 0.35
N LYS A 237 10.60 -26.70 0.38
CA LYS A 237 9.26 -26.37 -0.15
C LYS A 237 8.17 -26.50 0.92
N GLU A 238 8.59 -26.76 2.15
CA GLU A 238 7.78 -26.78 3.35
C GLU A 238 7.35 -25.37 3.75
N GLY A 239 6.46 -25.29 4.75
CA GLY A 239 5.75 -24.07 5.07
C GLY A 239 4.69 -23.71 4.03
N ASN A 240 3.96 -22.64 4.30
CA ASN A 240 2.96 -22.07 3.40
C ASN A 240 2.50 -20.71 3.90
N VAL A 241 2.02 -19.88 2.97
CA VAL A 241 1.59 -18.51 3.25
C VAL A 241 0.19 -18.31 2.69
N SER A 242 -0.66 -17.62 3.44
CA SER A 242 -1.96 -17.17 2.93
C SER A 242 -2.32 -15.76 3.40
N CYS A 243 -3.19 -15.10 2.62
CA CYS A 243 -3.83 -13.85 3.02
C CYS A 243 -5.30 -13.84 2.62
N ARG A 244 -6.15 -13.18 3.42
CA ARG A 244 -7.53 -12.90 3.05
C ARG A 244 -7.60 -11.89 1.92
N ILE A 245 -8.64 -12.01 1.13
CA ILE A 245 -8.99 -11.01 0.12
C ILE A 245 -10.00 -10.04 0.75
N PRO A 246 -9.62 -8.76 0.98
CA PRO A 246 -10.45 -7.80 1.70
C PRO A 246 -11.85 -7.66 1.11
N GLY A 247 -12.86 -7.59 1.98
CA GLY A 247 -14.27 -7.43 1.56
C GLY A 247 -14.91 -8.69 0.98
N THR A 248 -14.25 -9.85 1.06
CA THR A 248 -14.77 -11.14 0.54
C THR A 248 -14.63 -12.27 1.55
N SER A 249 -15.26 -13.42 1.28
CA SER A 249 -15.04 -14.68 2.01
C SER A 249 -13.97 -15.57 1.36
N LEU A 250 -13.01 -14.97 0.66
CA LEU A 250 -11.95 -15.66 -0.08
C LEU A 250 -10.57 -15.40 0.53
N PHE A 251 -9.64 -16.32 0.28
CA PHE A 251 -8.23 -16.15 0.63
C PHE A 251 -7.32 -16.73 -0.46
N ALA A 252 -6.13 -16.14 -0.60
CA ALA A 252 -5.07 -16.62 -1.45
C ALA A 252 -4.09 -17.48 -0.64
N VAL A 253 -3.64 -18.63 -1.14
CA VAL A 253 -2.72 -19.54 -0.45
C VAL A 253 -1.68 -20.14 -1.40
N THR A 254 -0.46 -20.33 -0.93
CA THR A 254 0.61 -20.97 -1.69
C THR A 254 0.24 -22.39 -2.16
N PRO A 255 0.68 -22.81 -3.35
CA PRO A 255 0.44 -24.16 -3.86
C PRO A 255 1.32 -25.21 -3.16
N SER A 256 0.95 -26.47 -3.30
CA SER A 256 1.71 -27.59 -2.73
C SER A 256 2.98 -27.91 -3.53
N GLY A 257 4.12 -28.06 -2.85
CA GLY A 257 5.28 -28.80 -3.36
C GLY A 257 6.09 -28.14 -4.47
N LEU A 258 5.97 -26.81 -4.64
CA LEU A 258 6.73 -26.02 -5.63
C LEU A 258 7.82 -25.18 -4.95
N PRO A 259 9.01 -25.02 -5.55
CA PRO A 259 10.03 -24.09 -5.05
C PRO A 259 9.53 -22.64 -5.08
N TYR A 260 9.67 -21.92 -3.98
CA TYR A 260 9.18 -20.53 -3.84
C TYR A 260 9.79 -19.56 -4.86
N GLU A 261 11.03 -19.78 -5.25
CA GLU A 261 11.76 -18.98 -6.24
C GLU A 261 11.17 -19.10 -7.64
N SER A 262 10.54 -20.25 -7.94
CA SER A 262 9.93 -20.53 -9.24
C SER A 262 8.45 -20.16 -9.34
N LEU A 263 7.82 -19.77 -8.23
CA LEU A 263 6.40 -19.43 -8.21
C LEU A 263 6.15 -18.10 -8.92
N GLU A 264 5.07 -18.05 -9.70
CA GLU A 264 4.49 -16.83 -10.25
C GLU A 264 3.16 -16.50 -9.56
N PRO A 265 2.63 -15.26 -9.64
CA PRO A 265 1.35 -14.91 -9.01
C PRO A 265 0.20 -15.85 -9.40
N ALA A 266 0.18 -16.30 -10.66
CA ALA A 266 -0.84 -17.23 -11.16
C ALA A 266 -0.75 -18.65 -10.54
N ASP A 267 0.36 -19.06 -9.91
CA ASP A 267 0.47 -20.33 -9.18
C ASP A 267 -0.20 -20.34 -7.81
N ILE A 268 -0.40 -19.16 -7.22
CA ILE A 268 -1.11 -19.03 -5.94
C ILE A 268 -2.56 -19.51 -6.13
N CYS A 269 -3.21 -20.02 -5.09
CA CYS A 269 -4.55 -20.60 -5.20
C CYS A 269 -5.55 -19.72 -4.46
N ILE A 270 -6.71 -19.43 -5.05
CA ILE A 270 -7.81 -18.71 -4.41
C ILE A 270 -8.88 -19.71 -3.97
N LEU A 271 -9.19 -19.69 -2.68
CA LEU A 271 -10.14 -20.60 -2.05
C LEU A 271 -11.16 -19.82 -1.21
N ASP A 272 -12.34 -20.42 -1.01
CA ASP A 272 -13.31 -19.97 -0.01
C ASP A 272 -12.97 -20.50 1.40
N LEU A 273 -13.64 -20.00 2.45
CA LEU A 273 -13.44 -20.45 3.83
C LEU A 273 -13.90 -21.90 4.11
N ASP A 274 -14.64 -22.53 3.20
CA ASP A 274 -14.96 -23.95 3.26
C ASP A 274 -13.83 -24.82 2.65
N GLY A 275 -12.83 -24.20 2.03
CA GLY A 275 -11.71 -24.88 1.39
C GLY A 275 -11.99 -25.29 -0.07
N ARG A 276 -13.09 -24.80 -0.68
CA ARG A 276 -13.35 -25.02 -2.10
C ARG A 276 -12.44 -24.11 -2.93
N VAL A 277 -11.87 -24.68 -3.98
CA VAL A 277 -11.06 -23.94 -4.93
C VAL A 277 -11.98 -23.08 -5.80
N VAL A 278 -11.72 -21.78 -5.79
CA VAL A 278 -12.43 -20.78 -6.61
C VAL A 278 -11.62 -20.49 -7.89
N ASP A 279 -10.30 -20.31 -7.75
CA ASP A 279 -9.41 -20.06 -8.88
C ASP A 279 -7.98 -20.55 -8.59
N ALA A 280 -7.55 -21.61 -9.29
CA ALA A 280 -6.19 -22.13 -9.16
C ALA A 280 -5.76 -22.93 -10.40
N ARG A 281 -4.50 -22.72 -10.84
CA ARG A 281 -3.83 -23.59 -11.84
C ARG A 281 -3.04 -24.74 -11.21
N ARG A 282 -2.83 -24.69 -9.89
CA ARG A 282 -2.05 -25.65 -9.10
C ARG A 282 -2.91 -26.23 -7.99
N ARG A 283 -2.45 -27.34 -7.41
CA ARG A 283 -3.05 -27.87 -6.18
C ARG A 283 -2.66 -26.95 -5.00
N PRO A 284 -3.62 -26.48 -4.18
CA PRO A 284 -3.30 -25.69 -3.00
C PRO A 284 -2.48 -26.48 -1.99
N SER A 285 -1.85 -25.79 -1.03
CA SER A 285 -1.10 -26.42 0.06
C SER A 285 -1.91 -27.54 0.73
N THR A 286 -1.25 -28.64 1.08
CA THR A 286 -1.84 -29.73 1.86
C THR A 286 -2.32 -29.27 3.24
N GLU A 287 -1.83 -28.13 3.74
CA GLU A 287 -2.21 -27.55 5.03
C GLU A 287 -3.22 -26.40 4.91
N THR A 288 -3.92 -26.29 3.79
CA THR A 288 -4.99 -25.30 3.61
C THR A 288 -6.03 -25.31 4.74
N ALA A 289 -6.31 -26.49 5.33
CA ALA A 289 -7.22 -26.62 6.46
C ALA A 289 -6.80 -25.77 7.67
N LEU A 290 -5.50 -25.68 7.96
CA LEU A 290 -4.94 -24.86 9.04
C LEU A 290 -5.30 -23.38 8.82
N HIS A 291 -5.06 -22.86 7.62
CA HIS A 291 -5.34 -21.46 7.28
C HIS A 291 -6.83 -21.13 7.34
N ARG A 292 -7.68 -21.96 6.74
CA ARG A 292 -9.13 -21.69 6.71
C ARG A 292 -9.77 -21.75 8.10
N PHE A 293 -9.29 -22.61 9.00
CA PHE A 293 -9.81 -22.69 10.38
C PHE A 293 -9.45 -21.45 11.18
N VAL A 294 -8.20 -20.99 11.07
CA VAL A 294 -7.76 -19.71 11.64
C VAL A 294 -8.67 -18.60 11.14
N TYR A 295 -8.90 -18.53 9.83
CA TYR A 295 -9.78 -17.53 9.25
C TYR A 295 -11.25 -17.66 9.68
N ARG A 296 -11.79 -18.86 9.89
CA ARG A 296 -13.18 -18.99 10.37
C ARG A 296 -13.33 -18.51 11.81
N ARG A 297 -12.32 -18.77 12.64
CA ARG A 297 -12.36 -18.43 14.07
C ARG A 297 -11.97 -16.97 14.36
N ARG A 298 -11.09 -16.39 13.55
CA ARG A 298 -10.47 -15.08 13.79
C ARG A 298 -10.71 -14.11 12.63
N PRO A 299 -11.82 -13.35 12.65
CA PRO A 299 -12.13 -12.33 11.64
C PRO A 299 -11.09 -11.21 11.56
N ASP A 300 -10.36 -10.95 12.64
CA ASP A 300 -9.29 -9.96 12.75
C ASP A 300 -7.99 -10.38 12.02
N VAL A 301 -7.81 -11.67 11.75
CA VAL A 301 -6.63 -12.19 11.06
C VAL A 301 -6.77 -12.04 9.56
N GLY A 302 -5.91 -11.23 8.94
CA GLY A 302 -5.82 -11.04 7.49
C GLY A 302 -4.69 -11.82 6.82
N GLY A 303 -3.72 -12.35 7.58
CA GLY A 303 -2.60 -13.12 7.03
C GLY A 303 -2.17 -14.25 7.96
N VAL A 304 -1.70 -15.36 7.36
CA VAL A 304 -1.19 -16.54 8.07
C VAL A 304 0.09 -17.01 7.41
N VAL A 305 1.13 -17.25 8.22
CA VAL A 305 2.42 -17.77 7.76
C VAL A 305 2.75 -19.02 8.57
N HIS A 306 2.99 -20.13 7.88
CA HIS A 306 3.46 -21.37 8.48
C HIS A 306 4.89 -21.64 8.03
N THR A 307 5.79 -21.84 8.99
CA THR A 307 7.23 -22.07 8.76
C THR A 307 7.70 -23.35 9.44
N HIS A 308 8.82 -23.88 8.96
CA HIS A 308 9.57 -24.98 9.58
C HIS A 308 10.92 -24.43 10.02
N SER A 309 10.90 -23.28 10.70
CA SER A 309 12.10 -22.52 11.04
C SER A 309 12.93 -23.26 12.09
N LEU A 310 14.25 -23.24 11.94
CA LEU A 310 15.14 -24.22 12.57
C LEU A 310 15.07 -24.18 14.11
N HIS A 311 15.23 -23.00 14.69
CA HIS A 311 15.33 -22.86 16.14
C HIS A 311 13.96 -23.00 16.80
N ALA A 312 12.92 -22.40 16.22
CA ALA A 312 11.57 -22.53 16.76
C ALA A 312 11.06 -23.99 16.68
N THR A 313 11.39 -24.71 15.60
CA THR A 313 11.09 -26.14 15.49
C THR A 313 11.82 -26.96 16.56
N ALA A 314 13.02 -26.56 17.00
CA ALA A 314 13.70 -27.23 18.11
C ALA A 314 12.89 -27.16 19.43
N PHE A 315 12.24 -26.03 19.71
CA PHE A 315 11.29 -25.94 20.84
C PHE A 315 10.08 -26.83 20.63
N ALA A 316 9.51 -26.79 19.42
CA ALA A 316 8.35 -27.58 19.05
C ALA A 316 8.62 -29.09 19.24
N CYS A 317 9.81 -29.58 18.90
CA CYS A 317 10.24 -30.96 19.11
C CYS A 317 10.39 -31.37 20.59
N THR A 318 10.41 -30.39 21.51
CA THR A 318 10.46 -30.64 22.96
C THR A 318 9.11 -30.39 23.66
N GLY A 319 8.08 -29.97 22.92
CA GLY A 319 6.79 -29.60 23.51
C GLY A 319 6.84 -28.38 24.41
N ARG A 320 7.88 -27.55 24.32
CA ARG A 320 8.08 -26.37 25.16
C ARG A 320 7.62 -25.11 24.45
N GLU A 321 7.06 -24.17 25.21
CA GLU A 321 6.81 -22.81 24.73
C GLU A 321 8.11 -22.00 24.56
N ILE A 322 8.06 -20.94 23.75
CA ILE A 322 9.13 -19.93 23.70
C ILE A 322 8.76 -18.78 24.65
N PRO A 323 9.53 -18.55 25.72
CA PRO A 323 9.27 -17.44 26.63
C PRO A 323 9.73 -16.11 26.04
N VAL A 324 9.11 -15.02 26.52
CA VAL A 324 9.40 -13.67 26.02
C VAL A 324 10.62 -13.08 26.72
N ILE A 325 11.79 -13.32 26.12
CA ILE A 325 13.09 -12.84 26.63
C ILE A 325 13.68 -11.69 25.81
N SER A 326 13.00 -11.25 24.75
CA SER A 326 13.43 -10.14 23.88
C SER A 326 12.30 -9.15 23.66
N THR A 327 12.65 -7.88 23.49
CA THR A 327 11.70 -6.81 23.18
C THR A 327 11.06 -6.99 21.81
N GLU A 328 11.76 -7.62 20.87
CA GLU A 328 11.26 -7.92 19.53
C GLU A 328 10.11 -8.94 19.56
N LEU A 329 10.23 -10.04 20.32
CA LEU A 329 9.13 -10.97 20.50
C LEU A 329 7.95 -10.31 21.24
N ALA A 330 8.24 -9.48 22.24
CA ALA A 330 7.21 -8.70 22.91
C ALA A 330 6.49 -7.72 21.96
N ALA A 331 7.20 -7.10 21.01
CA ALA A 331 6.63 -6.14 20.08
C ALA A 331 5.76 -6.79 19.00
N LEU A 332 6.17 -7.93 18.48
CA LEU A 332 5.54 -8.57 17.32
C LEU A 332 4.59 -9.71 17.68
N VAL A 333 4.76 -10.34 18.85
CA VAL A 333 3.92 -11.48 19.31
C VAL A 333 3.21 -11.16 20.64
N GLY A 334 3.82 -10.38 21.52
CA GLY A 334 3.17 -9.85 22.74
C GLY A 334 3.10 -10.81 23.94
N ALA A 335 3.15 -12.12 23.70
CA ALA A 335 3.09 -13.16 24.72
C ALA A 335 4.06 -14.32 24.41
N GLU A 336 4.16 -15.27 25.35
CA GLU A 336 4.84 -16.54 25.11
C GLU A 336 4.25 -17.24 23.87
N VAL A 337 5.08 -18.01 23.16
CA VAL A 337 4.62 -18.80 22.00
C VAL A 337 4.28 -20.21 22.49
N PRO A 338 3.00 -20.56 22.67
CA PRO A 338 2.61 -21.88 23.18
C PRO A 338 2.95 -22.99 22.17
N CYS A 339 3.09 -24.21 22.66
CA CYS A 339 3.27 -25.40 21.81
C CYS A 339 1.99 -26.22 21.76
N ALA A 340 1.34 -26.21 20.59
CA ALA A 340 0.17 -27.02 20.31
C ALA A 340 0.55 -28.51 20.30
N PRO A 341 -0.27 -29.40 20.88
CA PRO A 341 -0.05 -30.84 20.85
C PRO A 341 0.08 -31.37 19.41
N TYR A 342 0.83 -32.46 19.25
CA TYR A 342 1.03 -33.08 17.95
C TYR A 342 -0.31 -33.49 17.30
N ALA A 343 -0.43 -33.16 16.02
CA ALA A 343 -1.46 -33.69 15.13
C ALA A 343 -0.84 -33.89 13.73
N PRO A 344 -1.29 -34.87 12.94
CA PRO A 344 -0.72 -35.11 11.62
C PRO A 344 -0.91 -33.92 10.67
N ALA A 345 0.14 -33.57 9.93
CA ALA A 345 0.12 -32.50 8.94
C ALA A 345 -0.97 -32.71 7.88
N GLY A 346 -1.60 -31.60 7.47
CA GLY A 346 -2.68 -31.61 6.46
C GLY A 346 -4.03 -32.16 6.94
N THR A 347 -4.20 -32.43 8.23
CA THR A 347 -5.47 -32.86 8.81
C THR A 347 -6.26 -31.71 9.42
N GLU A 348 -7.59 -31.85 9.51
CA GLU A 348 -8.42 -30.89 10.25
C GLU A 348 -8.10 -30.90 11.75
N ARG A 349 -7.64 -32.04 12.29
CA ARG A 349 -7.20 -32.12 13.68
C ARG A 349 -6.03 -31.17 13.96
N LEU A 350 -5.08 -31.03 13.03
CA LEU A 350 -4.01 -30.02 13.14
C LEU A 350 -4.58 -28.60 13.16
N ALA A 351 -5.56 -28.34 12.29
CA ALA A 351 -6.20 -27.03 12.21
C ALA A 351 -6.94 -26.65 13.51
N GLU A 352 -7.60 -27.61 14.16
CA GLU A 352 -8.24 -27.43 15.47
C GLU A 352 -7.23 -27.08 16.57
N VAL A 353 -6.18 -27.89 16.75
CA VAL A 353 -5.19 -27.66 17.81
C VAL A 353 -4.43 -26.35 17.61
N VAL A 354 -4.21 -25.94 16.35
CA VAL A 354 -3.65 -24.64 16.00
C VAL A 354 -4.58 -23.51 16.44
N ALA A 355 -5.86 -23.59 16.07
CA ALA A 355 -6.84 -22.57 16.39
C ALA A 355 -7.07 -22.45 17.91
N GLU A 356 -7.03 -23.56 18.64
CA GLU A 356 -7.07 -23.59 20.10
C GLU A 356 -5.83 -22.94 20.72
N ALA A 357 -4.62 -23.28 20.23
CA ALA A 357 -3.37 -22.73 20.75
C ALA A 357 -3.22 -21.22 20.48
N LEU A 358 -3.67 -20.75 19.33
CA LEU A 358 -3.72 -19.31 19.01
C LEU A 358 -4.78 -18.58 19.85
N GLY A 359 -5.88 -19.25 20.21
CA GLY A 359 -6.99 -18.64 20.91
C GLY A 359 -7.54 -17.39 20.19
N ASP A 360 -8.08 -16.47 20.98
CA ASP A 360 -8.76 -15.27 20.45
C ASP A 360 -7.83 -14.06 20.28
N GLU A 361 -6.62 -14.10 20.86
CA GLU A 361 -5.67 -12.97 20.84
C GLU A 361 -4.25 -13.35 20.41
N GLY A 362 -3.89 -14.64 20.39
CA GLY A 362 -2.53 -15.09 20.10
C GLY A 362 -2.09 -14.79 18.67
N ALA A 363 -0.82 -14.43 18.51
CA ALA A 363 -0.19 -14.09 17.24
C ALA A 363 0.70 -15.22 16.68
N ALA A 364 1.07 -16.20 17.50
CA ALA A 364 1.94 -17.31 17.10
C ALA A 364 1.67 -18.56 17.95
N ALA A 365 1.90 -19.73 17.36
CA ALA A 365 1.92 -21.01 18.05
C ALA A 365 2.97 -21.94 17.41
N LEU A 366 3.66 -22.71 18.25
CA LEU A 366 4.48 -23.83 17.82
C LEU A 366 3.60 -25.06 17.60
N LEU A 367 4.00 -25.92 16.67
CA LEU A 367 3.31 -27.16 16.32
C LEU A 367 4.25 -28.31 16.68
N GLN A 368 3.92 -29.07 17.73
CA GLN A 368 4.82 -30.09 18.27
C GLN A 368 5.34 -31.04 17.18
N ASN A 369 6.67 -31.24 17.12
CA ASN A 369 7.37 -32.02 16.11
C ASN A 369 7.14 -31.59 14.64
N HIS A 370 6.73 -30.35 14.39
CA HIS A 370 6.36 -29.90 13.05
C HIS A 370 6.95 -28.52 12.68
N GLY A 371 6.55 -27.44 13.36
CA GLY A 371 6.96 -26.09 12.94
C GLY A 371 6.27 -24.97 13.71
N VAL A 372 6.01 -23.85 13.04
CA VAL A 372 5.41 -22.63 13.63
C VAL A 372 4.27 -22.14 12.74
N VAL A 373 3.21 -21.62 13.34
CA VAL A 373 2.19 -20.81 12.67
C VAL A 373 2.15 -19.44 13.31
N THR A 374 2.10 -18.39 12.49
CA THR A 374 1.92 -17.01 12.92
C THR A 374 0.79 -16.34 12.15
N VAL A 375 0.14 -15.37 12.80
CA VAL A 375 -1.03 -14.66 12.29
C VAL A 375 -0.89 -13.15 12.51
N GLY A 376 -1.59 -12.37 11.69
CA GLY A 376 -1.64 -10.92 11.83
C GLY A 376 -2.80 -10.31 11.04
N GLU A 377 -3.05 -9.02 11.23
CA GLU A 377 -4.09 -8.27 10.49
C GLU A 377 -3.73 -8.18 9.00
N THR A 378 -2.44 -8.33 8.67
CA THR A 378 -1.91 -8.42 7.31
C THR A 378 -0.92 -9.59 7.21
N VAL A 379 -0.64 -10.04 5.99
CA VAL A 379 0.34 -11.11 5.74
C VAL A 379 1.76 -10.67 6.09
N GLU A 380 2.06 -9.39 5.99
CA GLU A 380 3.32 -8.77 6.40
C GLU A 380 3.49 -8.79 7.92
N GLN A 381 2.43 -8.57 8.69
CA GLN A 381 2.47 -8.70 10.16
C GLN A 381 2.65 -10.16 10.58
N ALA A 382 1.93 -11.10 9.96
CA ALA A 382 2.11 -12.53 10.21
C ALA A 382 3.55 -12.96 9.90
N TYR A 383 4.11 -12.46 8.80
CA TYR A 383 5.50 -12.67 8.42
C TYR A 383 6.49 -12.11 9.46
N ALA A 384 6.31 -10.86 9.89
CA ALA A 384 7.16 -10.25 10.91
C ALA A 384 7.13 -11.04 12.22
N ALA A 385 5.95 -11.53 12.63
CA ALA A 385 5.84 -12.43 13.77
C ALA A 385 6.62 -13.73 13.56
N ALA A 386 6.60 -14.33 12.37
CA ALA A 386 7.37 -15.56 12.09
C ALA A 386 8.88 -15.34 12.25
N VAL A 387 9.39 -14.21 11.74
CA VAL A 387 10.80 -13.81 11.94
C VAL A 387 11.11 -13.64 13.42
N ALA A 388 10.27 -12.91 14.16
CA ALA A 388 10.46 -12.66 15.58
C ALA A 388 10.49 -13.95 16.42
N VAL A 389 9.62 -14.92 16.09
CA VAL A 389 9.58 -16.23 16.77
C VAL A 389 10.89 -17.00 16.52
N GLU A 390 11.37 -17.06 15.28
CA GLU A 390 12.61 -17.75 14.97
C GLU A 390 13.83 -17.11 15.65
N VAL A 391 13.93 -15.77 15.59
CA VAL A 391 15.00 -15.02 16.27
C VAL A 391 14.92 -15.22 17.78
N ALA A 392 13.74 -15.15 18.38
CA ALA A 392 13.59 -15.34 19.82
C ALA A 392 13.97 -16.77 20.26
N ALA A 393 13.60 -17.78 19.48
CA ALA A 393 14.02 -19.16 19.72
C ALA A 393 15.55 -19.29 19.65
N GLN A 394 16.18 -18.71 18.64
CA GLN A 394 17.64 -18.72 18.49
C GLN A 394 18.32 -18.01 19.67
N VAL A 395 17.88 -16.80 20.02
CA VAL A 395 18.41 -16.02 21.14
C VAL A 395 18.26 -16.79 22.45
N PHE A 396 17.11 -17.42 22.69
CA PHE A 396 16.91 -18.20 23.91
C PHE A 396 17.88 -19.38 24.00
N LEU A 397 18.06 -20.14 22.92
CA LEU A 397 18.98 -21.28 22.91
C LEU A 397 20.43 -20.85 23.15
N LEU A 398 20.83 -19.69 22.61
CA LEU A 398 22.16 -19.11 22.86
C LEU A 398 22.28 -18.57 24.28
N ALA A 399 21.28 -17.85 24.79
CA ALA A 399 21.26 -17.30 26.14
C ALA A 399 21.32 -18.41 27.19
N ARG A 400 20.67 -19.56 26.96
CA ARG A 400 20.76 -20.75 27.83
C ARG A 400 22.17 -21.31 27.97
N GLN A 401 23.03 -21.13 26.97
CA GLN A 401 24.43 -21.56 27.05
C GLN A 401 25.28 -20.63 27.92
N LEU A 402 24.83 -19.38 28.11
CA LEU A 402 25.50 -18.37 28.93
C LEU A 402 24.97 -18.35 30.38
N GLY A 403 23.69 -18.69 30.58
CA GLY A 403 23.05 -18.67 31.89
C GLY A 403 21.53 -18.87 31.83
N GLU A 404 20.81 -18.40 32.86
CA GLU A 404 19.34 -18.41 32.88
C GLU A 404 18.79 -17.13 32.21
N PRO A 405 18.01 -17.24 31.11
CA PRO A 405 17.40 -16.10 30.46
C PRO A 405 16.42 -15.38 31.37
N ILE A 406 16.44 -14.05 31.34
CA ILE A 406 15.50 -13.22 32.09
C ILE A 406 14.24 -13.03 31.24
N VAL A 407 13.10 -13.48 31.76
CA VAL A 407 11.80 -13.31 31.12
C VAL A 407 11.25 -11.92 31.41
N LEU A 408 10.75 -11.24 30.37
CA LEU A 408 10.13 -9.93 30.52
C LEU A 408 8.81 -10.04 31.32
N PRO A 409 8.56 -9.14 32.30
CA PRO A 409 7.31 -9.14 33.06
C PRO A 409 6.06 -9.01 32.16
N PRO A 410 4.93 -9.66 32.49
CA PRO A 410 3.68 -9.57 31.70
C PRO A 410 3.23 -8.15 31.35
N GLU A 411 3.37 -7.21 32.29
CA GLU A 411 2.95 -5.82 32.13
C GLU A 411 3.77 -5.10 31.05
N GLU A 412 5.09 -5.29 31.07
CA GLU A 412 6.00 -4.65 30.12
C GLU A 412 5.81 -5.23 28.70
N ARG A 413 5.56 -6.53 28.59
CA ARG A 413 5.24 -7.18 27.31
C ARG A 413 4.00 -6.59 26.66
N ARG A 414 2.91 -6.45 27.44
CA ARG A 414 1.66 -5.81 26.98
C ARG A 414 1.86 -4.34 26.61
N ARG A 415 2.72 -3.62 27.32
CA ARG A 415 3.07 -2.22 27.01
C ARG A 415 3.82 -2.11 25.69
N ILE A 416 4.86 -2.92 25.49
CA ILE A 416 5.65 -2.95 24.25
C ILE A 416 4.77 -3.31 23.06
N PHE A 417 3.97 -4.37 23.18
CA PHE A 417 3.06 -4.81 22.12
C PHE A 417 2.06 -3.72 21.70
N ARG A 418 1.46 -3.02 22.67
CA ARG A 418 0.57 -1.88 22.37
C ARG A 418 1.33 -0.74 21.70
N SER A 419 2.50 -0.37 22.24
CA SER A 419 3.31 0.71 21.68
C SER A 419 3.68 0.45 20.21
N MET A 420 3.96 -0.82 19.86
CA MET A 420 4.26 -1.21 18.48
C MET A 420 3.08 -0.96 17.52
N ARG A 421 1.85 -1.18 18.00
CA ARG A 421 0.62 -0.97 17.21
C ARG A 421 0.18 0.49 17.11
N THR A 422 0.41 1.29 18.14
CA THR A 422 -0.18 2.64 18.25
C THR A 422 0.81 3.78 18.11
N GLY A 423 2.12 3.53 18.23
CA GLY A 423 3.09 4.63 18.34
C GLY A 423 4.51 4.34 17.85
N TYR A 424 4.77 3.17 17.27
CA TYR A 424 6.07 2.83 16.70
C TYR A 424 6.06 2.93 15.17
N GLY A 425 7.16 3.44 14.60
CA GLY A 425 7.28 3.75 13.18
C GLY A 425 7.13 5.25 12.89
N GLN A 426 7.30 5.62 11.61
CA GLN A 426 7.07 7.01 11.18
C GLN A 426 5.57 7.32 11.31
N PRO A 427 5.18 8.58 11.61
CA PRO A 427 3.78 8.99 11.54
C PRO A 427 3.24 8.61 10.17
N ARG A 428 2.10 7.90 10.11
CA ARG A 428 1.40 7.76 8.83
C ARG A 428 1.03 9.17 8.39
N GLU A 429 1.57 9.61 7.25
CA GLU A 429 1.13 10.87 6.63
C GLU A 429 -0.40 10.77 6.49
N ALA A 430 -1.10 11.70 7.14
CA ALA A 430 -2.55 11.73 7.29
C ALA A 430 -3.27 12.01 5.97
#